data_AF-A0A6L4WWF0-F1
#
_entry.id   AF-A0A6L4WWF0-F1
#
_cell.length_a   1.000
_cell.length_b   1.000
_cell.length_c   1.000
_cell.angle_alpha   90.00
_cell.angle_beta   90.00
_cell.angle_gamma   90.00
#
_symmetry.space_group_name_H-M   'P 1'
#
loop_
_entity.id
_entity.type
_entity.pdbx_description
1 polymer ?
#
loop_
_entity_poly.entity_id
_entity_poly.type
_entity_poly.pdbx_seq_one_letter_code
_entity_poly.pdbx_strand_id
1 'polypeptide(L)'
;MRSKAEIKRYEAQKKLFKNKLVVQKNDLLKGDTSVFNITDLKIFKLIISKVKTRETLFEEYYEINTDEIKALGIKESHLYDITLSSLKKLANVYIYIETSDKEGKEVGLIKNEFKFPKYGKKVLYSFHDDMKEYLLKIEDTFTKYPLIDIVNFKYKHTLKLYEYFKSTDLKVLKLKIETFKKKLDLIGKYGNYSELKRRVIEPALEEINSKSTTLKASVTEERSGRTVTHIFFHIQRFEDGRMETASLVSPPSEYDKYIGRECIYFDKHHILINIHTEKFFGIEIQEIGIDKANIIYQPDKQNLDALIETMFKDSSTSKKKENKGNDDFKQFRKEVIENFREKELLNNAPNFHEETILALNENGLIINTKNKKIITKDESLVVWNYLFKNQDRVGNLSEIQNPTKKFINTVIGISIKNSMTEKKEIYDYKIVNIINELDEEKGLLYRLELQDVHSGEVEMSKVALTYNQLERLVRDSETVRDFDKKY
;
A
#
# COMPACT_ATOMS: atom_id res chain seq x y z
N MET A 1 -5.27 -0.13 0.53
CA MET A 1 -5.47 -1.61 0.51
C MET A 1 -5.49 -2.17 -0.92
N ARG A 2 -4.97 -3.39 -1.15
CA ARG A 2 -5.20 -4.14 -2.42
C ARG A 2 -6.65 -4.61 -2.45
N SER A 3 -7.33 -4.52 -3.58
CA SER A 3 -8.71 -5.02 -3.68
C SER A 3 -8.76 -6.54 -3.46
N LYS A 4 -9.89 -7.09 -2.99
CA LYS A 4 -10.07 -8.56 -2.84
C LYS A 4 -9.73 -9.31 -4.14
N ALA A 5 -10.02 -8.71 -5.30
CA ALA A 5 -9.68 -9.27 -6.61
C ALA A 5 -8.16 -9.29 -6.87
N GLU A 6 -7.42 -8.24 -6.49
CA GLU A 6 -5.96 -8.18 -6.63
C GLU A 6 -5.25 -9.18 -5.72
N ILE A 7 -5.75 -9.40 -4.50
CA ILE A 7 -5.19 -10.40 -3.57
C ILE A 7 -5.35 -11.80 -4.16
N LYS A 8 -6.58 -12.15 -4.58
CA LYS A 8 -6.87 -13.45 -5.20
C LYS A 8 -6.03 -13.69 -6.47
N ARG A 9 -5.83 -12.65 -7.29
CA ARG A 9 -4.96 -12.71 -8.46
C ARG A 9 -3.50 -12.99 -8.09
N TYR A 10 -2.98 -12.30 -7.08
CA TYR A 10 -1.61 -12.47 -6.63
C TYR A 10 -1.35 -13.85 -6.03
N GLU A 11 -2.29 -14.41 -5.28
CA GLU A 11 -2.22 -15.78 -4.77
C GLU A 11 -2.19 -16.82 -5.90
N ALA A 12 -3.02 -16.63 -6.93
CA ALA A 12 -3.00 -17.49 -8.12
C ALA A 12 -1.65 -17.42 -8.85
N GLN A 13 -1.08 -16.22 -9.01
CA GLN A 13 0.27 -16.03 -9.58
C GLN A 13 1.34 -16.73 -8.73
N LYS A 14 1.29 -16.59 -7.40
CA LYS A 14 2.21 -17.25 -6.47
C LYS A 14 2.15 -18.77 -6.60
N LYS A 15 0.95 -19.33 -6.70
CA LYS A 15 0.74 -20.77 -6.89
C LYS A 15 1.30 -21.25 -8.23
N LEU A 16 1.05 -20.51 -9.30
CA LEU A 16 1.49 -20.87 -10.65
C LEU A 16 3.02 -20.80 -10.80
N PHE A 17 3.65 -19.75 -10.27
CA PHE A 17 5.10 -19.54 -10.35
C PHE A 17 5.87 -20.03 -9.12
N LYS A 18 5.27 -20.94 -8.34
CA LYS A 18 5.93 -21.54 -7.18
C LYS A 18 7.24 -22.19 -7.64
N ASN A 19 8.33 -21.88 -6.94
CA ASN A 19 9.69 -22.36 -7.23
C ASN A 19 10.23 -22.02 -8.63
N LYS A 20 9.60 -21.10 -9.38
CA LYS A 20 10.14 -20.59 -10.65
C LYS A 20 11.15 -19.50 -10.36
N LEU A 21 12.40 -19.77 -10.68
CA LEU A 21 13.54 -18.88 -10.45
C LEU A 21 14.08 -18.42 -11.80
N VAL A 22 14.39 -17.14 -11.91
CA VAL A 22 15.18 -16.61 -13.01
C VAL A 22 16.64 -16.71 -12.58
N VAL A 23 17.46 -17.35 -13.40
CA VAL A 23 18.90 -17.53 -13.16
C VAL A 23 19.64 -17.21 -14.46
N GLN A 24 20.58 -16.26 -14.39
CA GLN A 24 21.36 -15.80 -15.54
C GLN A 24 22.69 -15.20 -15.06
N LYS A 25 23.75 -15.24 -15.88
CA LYS A 25 25.00 -14.53 -15.58
C LYS A 25 24.77 -13.02 -15.52
N ASN A 26 25.52 -12.34 -14.65
CA ASN A 26 25.41 -10.90 -14.43
C ASN A 26 25.71 -10.08 -15.70
N ASP A 27 26.53 -10.59 -16.61
CA ASP A 27 26.90 -9.90 -17.86
C ASP A 27 25.70 -9.68 -18.78
N LEU A 28 24.72 -10.60 -18.77
CA LEU A 28 23.49 -10.45 -19.56
C LEU A 28 22.72 -9.18 -19.19
N LEU A 29 22.82 -8.73 -17.95
CA LEU A 29 22.16 -7.51 -17.46
C LEU A 29 22.78 -6.21 -18.02
N LYS A 30 23.99 -6.29 -18.56
CA LYS A 30 24.67 -5.14 -19.19
C LYS A 30 24.11 -4.84 -20.58
N GLY A 31 23.35 -5.77 -21.17
CA GLY A 31 22.78 -5.59 -22.50
C GLY A 31 21.83 -4.40 -22.60
N ASP A 32 21.90 -3.70 -23.73
CA ASP A 32 20.93 -2.66 -24.05
C ASP A 32 19.58 -3.29 -24.38
N THR A 33 18.57 -2.95 -23.58
CA THR A 33 17.21 -3.46 -23.74
C THR A 33 16.24 -2.35 -24.13
N SER A 34 16.72 -1.18 -24.56
CA SER A 34 15.94 0.03 -24.87
C SER A 34 14.73 -0.23 -25.76
N VAL A 35 14.89 -1.13 -26.72
CA VAL A 35 13.86 -1.52 -27.67
C VAL A 35 12.70 -2.30 -27.03
N PHE A 36 12.93 -3.00 -25.92
CA PHE A 36 11.93 -3.84 -25.26
C PHE A 36 11.05 -3.04 -24.28
N ASN A 37 9.75 -3.31 -24.29
CA ASN A 37 8.83 -2.81 -23.27
C ASN A 37 8.83 -3.73 -22.03
N ILE A 38 8.09 -3.36 -20.98
CA ILE A 38 8.01 -4.15 -19.74
C ILE A 38 7.43 -5.57 -19.97
N THR A 39 6.47 -5.71 -20.87
CA THR A 39 5.84 -6.99 -21.21
C THR A 39 6.84 -7.91 -21.93
N ASP A 40 7.55 -7.38 -22.92
CA ASP A 40 8.61 -8.09 -23.64
C ASP A 40 9.65 -8.65 -22.64
N LEU A 41 10.09 -7.81 -21.69
CA LEU A 41 11.05 -8.22 -20.66
C LEU A 41 10.49 -9.26 -19.70
N LYS A 42 9.23 -9.14 -19.26
CA LYS A 42 8.60 -10.16 -18.41
C LYS A 42 8.49 -11.51 -19.11
N ILE A 43 8.12 -11.51 -20.39
CA ILE A 43 8.11 -12.72 -21.21
C ILE A 43 9.52 -13.28 -21.32
N PHE A 44 10.52 -12.42 -21.56
CA PHE A 44 11.93 -12.82 -21.62
C PHE A 44 12.40 -13.48 -20.31
N LYS A 45 12.05 -12.91 -19.15
CA LYS A 45 12.41 -13.50 -17.84
C LYS A 45 11.61 -14.77 -17.53
N LEU A 46 10.36 -14.86 -17.98
CA LEU A 46 9.59 -16.11 -17.89
C LEU A 46 10.26 -17.22 -18.70
N ILE A 47 10.72 -16.96 -19.93
CA ILE A 47 11.40 -17.99 -20.72
C ILE A 47 12.74 -18.40 -20.10
N ILE A 48 13.52 -17.44 -19.61
CA ILE A 48 14.77 -17.74 -18.90
C ILE A 48 14.51 -18.65 -17.69
N SER A 49 13.41 -18.44 -16.96
CA SER A 49 13.05 -19.27 -15.80
C SER A 49 12.77 -20.75 -16.11
N LYS A 50 12.67 -21.11 -17.40
CA LYS A 50 12.48 -22.49 -17.86
C LYS A 50 13.81 -23.22 -18.08
N VAL A 51 14.93 -22.50 -18.15
CA VAL A 51 16.23 -23.09 -18.45
C VAL A 51 16.76 -23.85 -17.25
N LYS A 52 17.23 -25.08 -17.49
CA LYS A 52 17.99 -25.87 -16.52
C LYS A 52 19.45 -25.42 -16.57
N THR A 53 19.84 -24.52 -15.67
CA THR A 53 21.11 -23.78 -15.78
C THR A 53 22.38 -24.60 -15.52
N ARG A 54 22.25 -25.83 -15.03
CA ARG A 54 23.37 -26.77 -14.84
C ARG A 54 23.66 -27.62 -16.08
N GLU A 55 22.76 -27.61 -17.05
CA GLU A 55 22.94 -28.38 -18.29
C GLU A 55 24.02 -27.75 -19.18
N THR A 56 24.54 -28.55 -20.11
CA THR A 56 25.55 -28.12 -21.08
C THR A 56 24.95 -27.65 -22.40
N LEU A 57 23.72 -28.07 -22.69
CA LEU A 57 22.98 -27.75 -23.90
C LEU A 57 21.55 -27.33 -23.53
N PHE A 58 20.97 -26.49 -24.38
CA PHE A 58 19.55 -26.18 -24.30
C PHE A 58 18.72 -27.38 -24.75
N GLU A 59 17.50 -27.46 -24.24
CA GLU A 59 16.48 -28.33 -24.84
C GLU A 59 16.16 -27.82 -26.26
N GLU A 60 15.79 -28.74 -27.16
CA GLU A 60 15.47 -28.37 -28.55
C GLU A 60 14.32 -27.35 -28.61
N TYR A 61 13.31 -27.55 -27.76
CA TYR A 61 12.19 -26.63 -27.58
C TYR A 61 11.81 -26.50 -26.10
N TYR A 62 11.53 -25.27 -25.71
CA TYR A 62 10.89 -24.90 -24.46
C TYR A 62 9.43 -24.52 -24.72
N GLU A 63 8.58 -24.67 -23.71
CA GLU A 63 7.16 -24.32 -23.80
C GLU A 63 6.75 -23.19 -22.86
N ILE A 64 5.89 -22.31 -23.38
CA ILE A 64 5.15 -21.33 -22.58
C ILE A 64 3.66 -21.56 -22.80
N ASN A 65 2.90 -21.66 -21.73
CA ASN A 65 1.45 -21.80 -21.81
C ASN A 65 0.71 -20.46 -21.61
N THR A 66 -0.54 -20.41 -22.04
CA THR A 66 -1.39 -19.24 -21.93
C THR A 66 -1.56 -18.76 -20.48
N ASP A 67 -1.63 -19.66 -19.50
CA ASP A 67 -1.87 -19.28 -18.11
C ASP A 67 -0.65 -18.57 -17.49
N GLU A 68 0.56 -18.99 -17.85
CA GLU A 68 1.80 -18.31 -17.49
C GLU A 68 1.85 -16.90 -18.06
N ILE A 69 1.48 -16.72 -19.33
CA ILE A 69 1.40 -15.39 -19.93
C ILE A 69 0.34 -14.52 -19.23
N LYS A 70 -0.85 -15.07 -18.93
CA LYS A 70 -1.91 -14.35 -18.18
C LYS A 70 -1.38 -13.85 -16.84
N ALA A 71 -0.61 -14.70 -16.17
CA ALA A 71 -0.03 -14.40 -14.87
C ALA A 71 1.05 -13.31 -14.90
N LEU A 72 1.58 -12.91 -16.07
CA LEU A 72 2.50 -11.76 -16.22
C LEU A 72 1.83 -10.38 -16.19
N GLY A 73 0.50 -10.32 -16.09
CA GLY A 73 -0.21 -9.04 -16.08
C GLY A 73 -0.90 -8.66 -17.39
N ILE A 74 -0.79 -9.51 -18.43
CA ILE A 74 -1.25 -9.21 -19.79
C ILE A 74 -2.78 -9.36 -19.88
N LYS A 75 -3.45 -8.42 -20.58
CA LYS A 75 -4.91 -8.47 -20.80
C LYS A 75 -5.27 -9.67 -21.68
N GLU A 76 -6.35 -10.36 -21.32
CA GLU A 76 -6.76 -11.61 -21.95
C GLU A 76 -7.14 -11.45 -23.43
N SER A 77 -7.75 -10.32 -23.81
CA SER A 77 -8.25 -10.07 -25.17
C SER A 77 -7.17 -10.03 -26.26
N HIS A 78 -5.90 -9.82 -25.91
CA HIS A 78 -4.80 -9.71 -26.86
C HIS A 78 -3.63 -10.63 -26.52
N LEU A 79 -3.88 -11.66 -25.72
CA LEU A 79 -2.82 -12.43 -25.11
C LEU A 79 -1.95 -13.15 -26.15
N TYR A 80 -2.58 -13.82 -27.12
CA TYR A 80 -1.87 -14.52 -28.19
C TYR A 80 -1.04 -13.56 -29.03
N ASP A 81 -1.65 -12.48 -29.52
CA ASP A 81 -1.00 -11.50 -30.40
C ASP A 81 0.16 -10.79 -29.69
N ILE A 82 -0.03 -10.37 -28.43
CA ILE A 82 1.03 -9.75 -27.61
C ILE A 82 2.17 -10.74 -27.39
N THR A 83 1.87 -12.01 -27.09
CA THR A 83 2.90 -13.04 -26.88
C THR A 83 3.70 -13.26 -28.15
N LEU A 84 3.02 -13.45 -29.28
CA LEU A 84 3.67 -13.70 -30.57
C LEU A 84 4.50 -12.49 -31.02
N SER A 85 3.97 -11.28 -30.86
CA SER A 85 4.69 -10.04 -31.16
C SER A 85 5.96 -9.91 -30.31
N SER A 86 5.85 -10.18 -29.00
CA SER A 86 6.99 -10.14 -28.08
C SER A 86 8.03 -11.19 -28.43
N LEU A 87 7.62 -12.43 -28.72
CA LEU A 87 8.53 -13.51 -29.12
C LEU A 87 9.24 -13.21 -30.44
N LYS A 88 8.50 -12.77 -31.47
CA LYS A 88 9.10 -12.35 -32.75
C LYS A 88 10.11 -11.22 -32.55
N LYS A 89 9.79 -10.26 -31.69
CA LYS A 89 10.70 -9.16 -31.37
C LYS A 89 11.95 -9.65 -30.64
N LEU A 90 11.82 -10.55 -29.66
CA LEU A 90 12.95 -11.19 -29.00
C LEU A 90 13.82 -12.01 -29.97
N ALA A 91 13.22 -12.62 -31.00
CA ALA A 91 13.95 -13.39 -32.00
C ALA A 91 14.72 -12.53 -33.01
N ASN A 92 14.21 -11.35 -33.34
CA ASN A 92 14.77 -10.49 -34.38
C ASN A 92 15.73 -9.41 -33.84
N VAL A 93 15.84 -9.26 -32.52
CA VAL A 93 16.72 -8.27 -31.88
C VAL A 93 17.94 -8.97 -31.30
N TYR A 94 19.11 -8.45 -31.67
CA TYR A 94 20.37 -8.76 -31.02
C TYR A 94 20.66 -7.68 -29.98
N ILE A 95 20.96 -8.08 -28.75
CA ILE A 95 21.35 -7.14 -27.70
C ILE A 95 22.86 -6.94 -27.75
N TYR A 96 23.31 -5.69 -27.73
CA TYR A 96 24.73 -5.40 -27.61
C TYR A 96 25.16 -5.51 -26.14
N ILE A 97 26.13 -6.38 -25.86
CA ILE A 97 26.72 -6.56 -24.54
C ILE A 97 28.19 -6.12 -24.58
N GLU A 98 28.50 -5.08 -23.81
CA GLU A 98 29.86 -4.57 -23.63
C GLU A 98 30.68 -5.54 -22.76
N THR A 99 31.81 -6.01 -23.30
CA THR A 99 32.75 -6.89 -22.60
C THR A 99 33.82 -6.07 -21.86
N SER A 100 34.61 -6.74 -21.03
CA SER A 100 35.67 -6.13 -20.19
C SER A 100 36.68 -5.30 -20.98
N ASP A 101 36.92 -5.67 -22.24
CA ASP A 101 37.96 -5.07 -23.10
C ASP A 101 37.42 -3.90 -23.95
N LYS A 102 36.21 -3.40 -23.65
CA LYS A 102 35.48 -2.36 -24.40
C LYS A 102 35.08 -2.75 -25.83
N GLU A 103 35.41 -3.96 -26.27
CA GLU A 103 34.73 -4.62 -27.38
C GLU A 103 33.36 -5.11 -26.90
N GLY A 104 32.36 -5.15 -27.76
CA GLY A 104 31.06 -5.71 -27.41
C GLY A 104 30.57 -6.66 -28.48
N LYS A 105 29.70 -7.57 -28.04
CA LYS A 105 29.13 -8.61 -28.89
C LYS A 105 27.64 -8.39 -29.03
N GLU A 106 27.14 -8.57 -30.25
CA GLU A 106 25.71 -8.72 -30.52
C GLU A 106 25.28 -10.15 -30.13
N VAL A 107 24.31 -10.25 -29.23
CA VAL A 107 23.83 -11.51 -28.67
C VAL A 107 22.39 -11.72 -29.09
N GLY A 108 22.15 -12.76 -29.89
CA GLY A 108 20.79 -13.21 -30.20
C GLY A 108 20.13 -13.81 -28.96
N LEU A 109 18.84 -13.56 -28.75
CA LEU A 109 18.12 -14.02 -27.54
C LEU A 109 17.42 -15.37 -27.77
N ILE A 110 16.55 -15.46 -28.76
CA ILE A 110 15.84 -16.68 -29.14
C ILE A 110 15.88 -16.86 -30.65
N LYS A 111 15.68 -18.09 -31.12
CA LYS A 111 15.60 -18.38 -32.55
C LYS A 111 14.24 -17.93 -33.09
N ASN A 112 14.21 -17.48 -34.34
CA ASN A 112 12.96 -17.17 -35.05
C ASN A 112 12.27 -18.45 -35.54
N GLU A 113 12.06 -19.38 -34.60
CA GLU A 113 11.51 -20.71 -34.83
C GLU A 113 10.45 -20.98 -33.77
N PHE A 114 9.18 -20.83 -34.16
CA PHE A 114 8.05 -21.01 -33.27
C PHE A 114 7.17 -22.16 -33.76
N LYS A 115 6.84 -23.09 -32.87
CA LYS A 115 5.86 -24.16 -33.16
C LYS A 115 4.59 -23.94 -32.35
N PHE A 116 3.45 -24.12 -33.01
CA PHE A 116 2.11 -23.99 -32.43
C PHE A 116 1.42 -25.36 -32.52
N PRO A 117 1.44 -26.16 -31.45
CA PRO A 117 0.75 -27.43 -31.44
C PRO A 117 -0.75 -27.25 -31.74
N LYS A 118 -1.32 -28.03 -32.67
CA LYS A 118 -2.68 -27.87 -33.24
C LYS A 118 -3.84 -27.81 -32.22
N TYR A 119 -3.61 -28.21 -30.97
CA TYR A 119 -4.59 -28.20 -29.89
C TYR A 119 -4.02 -27.66 -28.57
N GLY A 120 -2.83 -27.06 -28.61
CA GLY A 120 -2.12 -26.58 -27.43
C GLY A 120 -2.40 -25.10 -27.16
N LYS A 121 -2.80 -24.76 -25.94
CA LYS A 121 -2.72 -23.39 -25.40
C LYS A 121 -1.27 -23.03 -25.06
N LYS A 122 -0.34 -23.35 -25.96
CA LYS A 122 1.11 -23.23 -25.74
C LYS A 122 1.86 -22.87 -27.01
N VAL A 123 2.97 -22.17 -26.83
CA VAL A 123 3.92 -21.81 -27.88
C VAL A 123 5.25 -22.47 -27.54
N LEU A 124 5.86 -23.12 -28.53
CA LEU A 124 7.20 -23.66 -28.42
C LEU A 124 8.21 -22.67 -29.03
N TYR A 125 9.33 -22.49 -28.36
CA TYR A 125 10.42 -21.61 -28.78
C TYR A 125 11.77 -22.26 -28.44
N SER A 126 12.84 -21.77 -29.05
CA SER A 126 14.21 -22.24 -28.82
C SER A 126 15.12 -21.05 -28.54
N PHE A 127 16.09 -21.20 -27.63
CA PHE A 127 17.09 -20.16 -27.38
C PHE A 127 18.10 -20.08 -28.52
N HIS A 128 18.60 -18.86 -28.78
CA HIS A 128 19.73 -18.68 -29.68
C HIS A 128 21.00 -19.26 -29.03
N ASP A 129 21.94 -19.75 -29.83
CA ASP A 129 23.15 -20.40 -29.31
C ASP A 129 24.04 -19.45 -28.52
N ASP A 130 24.00 -18.14 -28.81
CA ASP A 130 24.71 -17.12 -28.01
C ASP A 130 24.27 -17.07 -26.55
N MET A 131 23.02 -17.45 -26.24
CA MET A 131 22.52 -17.42 -24.85
C MET A 131 23.15 -18.52 -23.98
N LYS A 132 23.82 -19.53 -24.56
CA LYS A 132 24.46 -20.62 -23.81
C LYS A 132 25.43 -20.06 -22.79
N GLU A 133 26.23 -19.07 -23.17
CA GLU A 133 27.23 -18.45 -22.30
C GLU A 133 26.63 -17.81 -21.04
N TYR A 134 25.38 -17.34 -21.14
CA TYR A 134 24.71 -16.57 -20.09
C TYR A 134 23.72 -17.38 -19.24
N LEU A 135 23.19 -18.49 -19.76
CA LEU A 135 22.10 -19.25 -19.14
C LEU A 135 22.47 -20.69 -18.74
N LEU A 136 23.57 -21.25 -19.27
CA LEU A 136 24.01 -22.62 -19.01
C LEU A 136 25.33 -22.64 -18.25
N LYS A 137 25.65 -23.79 -17.65
CA LYS A 137 26.84 -24.01 -16.81
C LYS A 137 27.07 -22.87 -15.82
N ILE A 138 25.99 -22.44 -15.16
CA ILE A 138 26.05 -21.36 -14.18
C ILE A 138 26.56 -21.91 -12.86
N GLU A 139 27.82 -21.61 -12.55
CA GLU A 139 28.50 -22.03 -11.32
C GLU A 139 28.93 -20.83 -10.44
N ASP A 140 29.34 -19.70 -11.05
CA ASP A 140 29.98 -18.56 -10.37
C ASP A 140 29.05 -17.34 -10.10
N THR A 141 29.48 -16.11 -10.39
CA THR A 141 28.72 -14.88 -10.16
C THR A 141 27.51 -14.79 -11.11
N PHE A 142 26.32 -14.97 -10.57
CA PHE A 142 25.06 -14.89 -11.31
C PHE A 142 23.98 -14.14 -10.54
N THR A 143 22.95 -13.75 -11.27
CA THR A 143 21.73 -13.17 -10.71
C THR A 143 20.68 -14.26 -10.58
N LYS A 144 20.10 -14.37 -9.39
CA LYS A 144 19.02 -15.31 -9.07
C LYS A 144 17.91 -14.63 -8.29
N TYR A 145 16.67 -14.83 -8.73
CA TYR A 145 15.49 -14.35 -8.02
C TYR A 145 14.20 -15.10 -8.40
N PRO A 146 13.17 -15.11 -7.52
CA PRO A 146 11.87 -15.67 -7.86
C PRO A 146 11.15 -14.87 -8.94
N LEU A 147 10.66 -15.54 -9.97
CA LEU A 147 9.95 -14.88 -11.08
C LEU A 147 8.76 -14.04 -10.57
N ILE A 148 8.08 -14.52 -9.52
CA ILE A 148 6.93 -13.87 -8.90
C ILE A 148 7.20 -12.44 -8.42
N ASP A 149 8.45 -12.08 -8.10
CA ASP A 149 8.78 -10.73 -7.64
C ASP A 149 8.59 -9.67 -8.73
N ILE A 150 8.82 -10.03 -9.99
CA ILE A 150 8.81 -9.09 -11.11
C ILE A 150 7.49 -9.06 -11.90
N VAL A 151 6.61 -10.06 -11.74
CA VAL A 151 5.41 -10.22 -12.61
C VAL A 151 4.47 -9.02 -12.52
N ASN A 152 4.45 -8.31 -11.39
CA ASN A 152 3.57 -7.18 -11.14
C ASN A 152 4.25 -5.81 -11.27
N PHE A 153 5.51 -5.76 -11.73
CA PHE A 153 6.17 -4.49 -12.05
C PHE A 153 5.54 -3.83 -13.29
N LYS A 154 5.32 -2.53 -13.25
CA LYS A 154 4.69 -1.73 -14.30
C LYS A 154 5.75 -1.04 -15.15
N TYR A 155 6.91 -0.74 -14.58
CA TYR A 155 7.94 0.02 -15.28
C TYR A 155 9.17 -0.83 -15.60
N LYS A 156 9.69 -0.66 -16.83
CA LYS A 156 10.93 -1.31 -17.27
C LYS A 156 12.12 -0.99 -16.36
N HIS A 157 12.26 0.27 -15.97
CA HIS A 157 13.37 0.70 -15.13
C HIS A 157 13.30 0.09 -13.71
N THR A 158 12.10 -0.21 -13.18
CA THR A 158 11.93 -0.97 -11.93
C THR A 158 12.54 -2.36 -12.07
N LEU A 159 12.21 -3.08 -13.15
CA LEU A 159 12.73 -4.42 -13.41
C LEU A 159 14.26 -4.40 -13.52
N LYS A 160 14.82 -3.49 -14.33
CA LYS A 160 16.29 -3.37 -14.47
C LYS A 160 16.97 -3.03 -13.15
N LEU A 161 16.39 -2.14 -12.35
CA LEU A 161 16.94 -1.76 -11.05
C LEU A 161 16.91 -2.93 -10.06
N TYR A 162 15.80 -3.65 -10.01
CA TYR A 162 15.65 -4.85 -9.18
C TYR A 162 16.68 -5.93 -9.56
N GLU A 163 16.83 -6.23 -10.85
CA GLU A 163 17.83 -7.18 -11.32
C GLU A 163 19.25 -6.71 -10.99
N TYR A 164 19.52 -5.41 -11.11
CA TYR A 164 20.82 -4.87 -10.74
C TYR A 164 21.10 -5.04 -9.24
N PHE A 165 20.13 -4.78 -8.37
CA PHE A 165 20.28 -5.03 -6.93
C PHE A 165 20.46 -6.52 -6.60
N LYS A 166 19.84 -7.42 -7.37
CA LYS A 166 20.02 -8.87 -7.25
C LYS A 166 21.35 -9.39 -7.80
N SER A 167 21.99 -8.64 -8.69
CA SER A 167 23.29 -9.00 -9.28
C SER A 167 24.49 -8.72 -8.37
N THR A 168 24.28 -8.01 -7.27
CA THR A 168 25.31 -7.61 -6.32
C THR A 168 24.94 -8.11 -4.92
N ASP A 169 25.95 -8.42 -4.11
CA ASP A 169 25.78 -8.77 -2.69
C ASP A 169 25.92 -7.57 -1.75
N LEU A 170 26.24 -6.39 -2.30
CA LEU A 170 26.41 -5.17 -1.52
C LEU A 170 25.11 -4.80 -0.80
N LYS A 171 25.25 -4.41 0.48
CA LYS A 171 24.18 -3.80 1.27
C LYS A 171 23.98 -2.33 0.94
N VAL A 172 25.06 -1.64 0.56
CA VAL A 172 25.02 -0.24 0.14
C VAL A 172 25.70 -0.11 -1.22
N LEU A 173 24.97 0.43 -2.19
CA LEU A 173 25.43 0.60 -3.57
C LEU A 173 25.53 2.09 -3.90
N LYS A 174 26.75 2.59 -3.99
CA LYS A 174 27.05 3.97 -4.43
C LYS A 174 27.12 4.02 -5.95
N LEU A 175 26.32 4.89 -6.58
CA LEU A 175 26.32 5.11 -8.02
C LEU A 175 26.40 6.60 -8.36
N LYS A 176 27.22 6.94 -9.36
CA LYS A 176 27.10 8.22 -10.05
C LYS A 176 25.80 8.26 -10.83
N ILE A 177 25.18 9.43 -10.94
CA ILE A 177 23.91 9.62 -11.70
C ILE A 177 24.04 9.10 -13.13
N GLU A 178 25.14 9.41 -13.82
CA GLU A 178 25.37 8.95 -15.19
C GLU A 178 25.49 7.43 -15.29
N THR A 179 26.20 6.80 -14.35
CA THR A 179 26.30 5.34 -14.28
C THR A 179 24.93 4.70 -14.03
N PHE A 180 24.12 5.27 -13.14
CA PHE A 180 22.76 4.81 -12.89
C PHE A 180 21.88 4.92 -14.15
N LYS A 181 21.95 6.06 -14.86
CA LYS A 181 21.23 6.23 -16.13
C LYS A 181 21.67 5.21 -17.19
N LYS A 182 22.98 4.97 -17.34
CA LYS A 182 23.50 3.93 -18.25
C LYS A 182 22.96 2.54 -17.88
N LYS A 183 22.98 2.17 -16.60
CA LYS A 183 22.48 0.86 -16.14
C LYS A 183 20.99 0.62 -16.39
N LEU A 184 20.18 1.68 -16.44
CA LEU A 184 18.73 1.59 -16.64
C LEU A 184 18.26 1.91 -18.07
N ASP A 185 19.17 2.08 -19.03
CA ASP A 185 18.89 2.51 -20.41
C ASP A 185 18.24 3.90 -20.50
N LEU A 186 18.70 4.84 -19.67
CA LEU A 186 18.16 6.19 -19.52
C LEU A 186 19.16 7.29 -19.92
N ILE A 187 20.20 6.96 -20.68
CA ILE A 187 21.15 7.94 -21.22
C ILE A 187 20.37 8.98 -22.04
N GLY A 188 20.69 10.26 -21.84
CA GLY A 188 20.01 11.39 -22.51
C GLY A 188 18.59 11.68 -22.02
N LYS A 189 18.05 10.92 -21.05
CA LYS A 189 16.71 11.14 -20.47
C LYS A 189 16.80 11.80 -19.09
N TYR A 190 15.71 12.47 -18.69
CA TYR A 190 15.54 13.13 -17.39
C TYR A 190 16.67 14.13 -17.10
N GLY A 191 16.64 15.28 -17.76
CA GLY A 191 17.76 16.22 -17.85
C GLY A 191 18.25 16.72 -16.49
N ASN A 192 17.36 16.86 -15.52
CA ASN A 192 17.71 17.20 -14.14
C ASN A 192 17.43 16.04 -13.16
N TYR A 193 18.15 16.05 -12.04
CA TYR A 193 18.04 15.01 -11.02
C TYR A 193 16.65 14.95 -10.36
N SER A 194 15.98 16.09 -10.16
CA SER A 194 14.63 16.13 -9.57
C SER A 194 13.62 15.34 -10.41
N GLU A 195 13.69 15.48 -11.74
CA GLU A 195 12.86 14.72 -12.65
C GLU A 195 13.20 13.23 -12.64
N LEU A 196 14.50 12.88 -12.65
CA LEU A 196 14.95 11.49 -12.55
C LEU A 196 14.46 10.84 -11.25
N LYS A 197 14.53 11.56 -10.13
CA LYS A 197 14.08 11.09 -8.82
C LYS A 197 12.57 10.81 -8.84
N ARG A 198 11.78 11.83 -9.20
CA ARG A 198 10.31 11.76 -9.21
C ARG A 198 9.74 10.74 -10.20
N ARG A 199 10.38 10.58 -11.37
CA ARG A 199 9.83 9.75 -12.46
C ARG A 199 10.43 8.35 -12.55
N VAL A 200 11.57 8.09 -11.90
CA VAL A 200 12.28 6.82 -12.01
C VAL A 200 12.64 6.25 -10.65
N ILE A 201 13.41 6.98 -9.84
CA ILE A 201 13.96 6.42 -8.58
C ILE A 201 12.84 6.12 -7.59
N GLU A 202 12.00 7.11 -7.29
CA GLU A 202 10.90 6.96 -6.32
C GLU A 202 9.88 5.92 -6.79
N PRO A 203 9.36 5.95 -8.04
CA PRO A 203 8.43 4.93 -8.51
C PRO A 203 9.02 3.52 -8.53
N ALA A 204 10.31 3.37 -8.89
CA ALA A 204 10.97 2.07 -8.89
C ALA A 204 11.10 1.49 -7.48
N LEU A 205 11.51 2.31 -6.51
CA LEU A 205 11.66 1.87 -5.12
C LEU A 205 10.30 1.54 -4.50
N GLU A 206 9.27 2.36 -4.74
CA GLU A 206 7.92 2.07 -4.27
C GLU A 206 7.41 0.74 -4.85
N GLU A 207 7.66 0.50 -6.14
CA GLU A 207 7.22 -0.71 -6.80
C GLU A 207 7.98 -1.96 -6.32
N ILE A 208 9.31 -1.89 -6.18
CA ILE A 208 10.12 -2.96 -5.57
C ILE A 208 9.63 -3.25 -4.16
N ASN A 209 9.52 -2.21 -3.32
CA ASN A 209 9.14 -2.35 -1.92
C ASN A 209 7.71 -2.85 -1.74
N SER A 210 6.80 -2.60 -2.69
CA SER A 210 5.42 -3.03 -2.58
C SER A 210 5.11 -4.39 -3.23
N LYS A 211 5.95 -4.85 -4.16
CA LYS A 211 5.67 -6.06 -4.96
C LYS A 211 6.67 -7.19 -4.76
N SER A 212 7.96 -6.90 -4.51
CA SER A 212 8.96 -7.93 -4.23
C SER A 212 8.83 -8.46 -2.80
N THR A 213 9.03 -9.76 -2.66
CA THR A 213 9.07 -10.46 -1.37
C THR A 213 10.50 -10.75 -0.90
N THR A 214 11.49 -10.65 -1.77
CA THR A 214 12.88 -11.05 -1.47
C THR A 214 13.86 -9.89 -1.38
N LEU A 215 13.44 -8.69 -1.78
CA LEU A 215 14.29 -7.51 -1.81
C LEU A 215 13.49 -6.26 -1.47
N LYS A 216 14.08 -5.42 -0.64
CA LYS A 216 13.62 -4.06 -0.35
C LYS A 216 14.79 -3.11 -0.45
N ALA A 217 14.52 -1.85 -0.79
CA ALA A 217 15.58 -0.86 -0.92
C ALA A 217 15.11 0.56 -0.56
N SER A 218 16.03 1.37 -0.07
CA SER A 218 15.87 2.82 0.12
C SER A 218 17.02 3.56 -0.56
N VAL A 219 16.92 4.89 -0.68
CA VAL A 219 17.93 5.73 -1.36
C VAL A 219 18.28 6.93 -0.51
N THR A 220 19.56 7.26 -0.49
CA THR A 220 20.11 8.50 0.05
C THR A 220 20.98 9.20 -0.99
N GLU A 221 21.21 10.50 -0.81
CA GLU A 221 21.85 11.36 -1.81
C GLU A 221 23.12 11.99 -1.26
N GLU A 222 24.16 12.04 -2.09
CA GLU A 222 25.36 12.83 -1.82
C GLU A 222 25.40 14.05 -2.73
N ARG A 223 25.56 15.22 -2.10
CA ARG A 223 25.56 16.51 -2.79
C ARG A 223 26.97 17.09 -2.82
N SER A 224 27.31 17.67 -3.97
CA SER A 224 28.42 18.60 -4.11
C SER A 224 27.82 19.97 -4.43
N GLY A 225 27.88 20.89 -3.47
CA GLY A 225 27.16 22.16 -3.52
C GLY A 225 25.64 21.95 -3.64
N ARG A 226 25.04 22.48 -4.72
CA ARG A 226 23.59 22.36 -4.99
C ARG A 226 23.23 21.13 -5.84
N THR A 227 24.23 20.39 -6.29
CA THR A 227 24.05 19.30 -7.26
C THR A 227 24.16 17.94 -6.56
N VAL A 228 23.24 17.03 -6.86
CA VAL A 228 23.34 15.64 -6.43
C VAL A 228 24.29 14.93 -7.39
N THR A 229 25.39 14.40 -6.85
CA THR A 229 26.45 13.76 -7.66
C THR A 229 26.35 12.24 -7.63
N HIS A 230 25.96 11.69 -6.48
CA HIS A 230 25.84 10.26 -6.27
C HIS A 230 24.54 9.93 -5.53
N ILE A 231 24.06 8.72 -5.78
CA ILE A 231 22.97 8.08 -5.06
C ILE A 231 23.49 6.81 -4.38
N PHE A 232 23.01 6.57 -3.18
CA PHE A 232 23.34 5.43 -2.36
C PHE A 232 22.08 4.62 -2.17
N PHE A 233 22.02 3.43 -2.76
CA PHE A 233 20.95 2.49 -2.51
C PHE A 233 21.30 1.60 -1.33
N HIS A 234 20.42 1.58 -0.33
CA HIS A 234 20.50 0.67 0.80
C HIS A 234 19.60 -0.51 0.50
N ILE A 235 20.17 -1.70 0.39
CA ILE A 235 19.51 -2.89 -0.12
C ILE A 235 19.41 -3.92 1.00
N GLN A 236 18.19 -4.36 1.26
CA GLN A 236 17.90 -5.44 2.19
C GLN A 236 17.33 -6.65 1.45
N ARG A 237 17.87 -7.83 1.75
CA ARG A 237 17.48 -9.10 1.13
C ARG A 237 16.84 -10.01 2.17
N PHE A 238 15.83 -10.75 1.75
CA PHE A 238 15.08 -11.68 2.58
C PHE A 238 15.13 -13.07 1.94
N GLU A 239 15.21 -14.12 2.78
CA GLU A 239 15.11 -15.50 2.31
C GLU A 239 13.68 -15.81 1.83
N ASP A 240 13.58 -16.63 0.78
CA ASP A 240 12.32 -17.07 0.18
C ASP A 240 11.41 -17.70 1.25
N GLY A 241 10.27 -17.06 1.56
CA GLY A 241 9.20 -17.66 2.34
C GLY A 241 9.14 -17.37 3.84
N ARG A 242 9.97 -16.49 4.42
CA ARG A 242 9.92 -16.13 5.86
C ARG A 242 9.38 -14.73 6.17
N MET A 243 8.29 -14.34 5.51
CA MET A 243 7.40 -13.31 6.05
C MET A 243 6.14 -13.99 6.60
N GLU A 244 6.32 -14.88 7.58
CA GLU A 244 5.23 -15.24 8.49
C GLU A 244 5.35 -14.35 9.73
N THR A 245 4.29 -13.56 9.92
CA THR A 245 3.81 -12.95 11.18
C THR A 245 4.85 -12.82 12.29
N ALA A 246 5.50 -11.67 12.37
CA ALA A 246 6.15 -11.22 13.60
C ALA A 246 5.27 -10.15 14.27
N SER A 247 4.24 -10.63 14.97
CA SER A 247 3.70 -9.99 16.19
C SER A 247 3.62 -11.15 17.19
N LEU A 248 4.22 -11.08 18.38
CA LEU A 248 3.68 -10.36 19.53
C LEU A 248 4.76 -10.17 20.62
N VAL A 249 4.79 -8.94 21.16
CA VAL A 249 5.36 -8.46 22.44
C VAL A 249 6.87 -8.61 22.63
N SER A 250 7.59 -7.59 22.17
CA SER A 250 8.92 -7.23 22.70
C SER A 250 8.74 -6.20 23.83
N PRO A 251 9.67 -6.12 24.81
CA PRO A 251 9.63 -5.13 25.89
C PRO A 251 9.57 -3.69 25.35
N PRO A 252 9.13 -2.70 26.16
CA PRO A 252 8.96 -1.32 25.71
C PRO A 252 10.22 -0.82 25.01
N SER A 253 10.07 -0.51 23.74
CA SER A 253 11.17 -0.04 22.91
C SER A 253 11.43 1.43 23.23
N GLU A 254 12.68 1.88 23.23
CA GLU A 254 13.00 3.32 23.36
C GLU A 254 12.31 4.20 22.30
N TYR A 255 11.79 3.54 21.26
CA TYR A 255 11.08 4.11 20.13
C TYR A 255 9.55 4.21 20.31
N ASP A 256 8.97 3.63 21.36
CA ASP A 256 7.51 3.62 21.58
C ASP A 256 6.92 5.03 21.61
N LYS A 257 7.70 6.00 22.08
CA LYS A 257 7.34 7.43 22.10
C LYS A 257 7.08 8.05 20.72
N TYR A 258 7.52 7.40 19.63
CA TYR A 258 7.31 7.87 18.27
C TYR A 258 6.15 7.15 17.56
N ILE A 259 5.77 5.96 18.02
CA ILE A 259 4.68 5.17 17.42
C ILE A 259 3.35 5.94 17.57
N GLY A 260 2.56 5.95 16.51
CA GLY A 260 1.30 6.67 16.38
C GLY A 260 1.44 8.17 16.08
N ARG A 261 2.65 8.74 16.08
CA ARG A 261 2.87 10.17 15.83
C ARG A 261 2.97 10.50 14.34
N GLU A 262 2.54 11.70 14.01
CA GLU A 262 2.75 12.28 12.69
C GLU A 262 4.23 12.61 12.47
N CYS A 263 4.71 12.27 11.28
CA CYS A 263 6.10 12.39 10.87
C CYS A 263 6.17 12.83 9.41
N ILE A 264 7.25 13.52 9.05
CA ILE A 264 7.46 13.96 7.67
C ILE A 264 8.51 13.06 7.03
N TYR A 265 8.13 12.39 5.95
CA TYR A 265 9.04 11.59 5.13
C TYR A 265 8.83 11.93 3.65
N PHE A 266 9.90 12.28 2.94
CA PHE A 266 9.85 12.79 1.55
C PHE A 266 8.80 13.90 1.33
N ASP A 267 8.82 14.93 2.18
CA ASP A 267 7.92 16.09 2.11
C ASP A 267 6.41 15.74 2.18
N LYS A 268 6.09 14.54 2.67
CA LYS A 268 4.73 14.04 2.87
C LYS A 268 4.51 13.67 4.32
N HIS A 269 3.29 13.88 4.78
CA HIS A 269 2.86 13.56 6.13
C HIS A 269 2.47 12.09 6.23
N HIS A 270 3.02 11.44 7.24
CA HIS A 270 2.77 10.04 7.52
C HIS A 270 2.54 9.83 9.02
N ILE A 271 1.87 8.74 9.38
CA ILE A 271 1.78 8.25 10.76
C ILE A 271 2.81 7.14 10.89
N LEU A 272 3.67 7.22 11.91
CA LEU A 272 4.57 6.14 12.24
C LEU A 272 3.80 5.01 12.93
N ILE A 273 3.64 3.88 12.24
CA ILE A 273 2.88 2.72 12.70
C ILE A 273 3.72 1.79 13.58
N ASN A 274 4.99 1.59 13.21
CA ASN A 274 5.87 0.67 13.94
C ASN A 274 7.34 0.99 13.69
N ILE A 275 8.22 0.49 14.56
CA ILE A 275 9.67 0.53 14.39
C ILE A 275 10.21 -0.89 14.60
N HIS A 276 10.88 -1.41 13.58
CA HIS A 276 11.50 -2.72 13.59
C HIS A 276 12.99 -2.57 13.93
N THR A 277 13.45 -3.38 14.89
CA THR A 277 14.87 -3.41 15.32
C THR A 277 15.42 -4.84 15.49
N GLU A 278 14.57 -5.85 15.63
CA GLU A 278 15.01 -7.22 15.95
C GLU A 278 15.54 -7.99 14.74
N LYS A 279 14.76 -8.02 13.64
CA LYS A 279 15.11 -8.76 12.41
C LYS A 279 15.75 -7.86 11.35
N PHE A 280 15.47 -6.56 11.43
CA PHE A 280 15.96 -5.53 10.55
C PHE A 280 15.72 -4.16 11.18
N PHE A 281 16.40 -3.13 10.68
CA PHE A 281 16.18 -1.75 11.09
C PHE A 281 15.24 -1.08 10.10
N GLY A 282 14.12 -0.56 10.57
CA GLY A 282 13.18 0.14 9.70
C GLY A 282 11.97 0.68 10.42
N ILE A 283 11.24 1.56 9.75
CA ILE A 283 10.01 2.15 10.26
C ILE A 283 8.85 1.76 9.35
N GLU A 284 7.71 1.41 9.93
CA GLU A 284 6.47 1.25 9.21
C GLU A 284 5.71 2.57 9.30
N ILE A 285 5.43 3.21 8.18
CA ILE A 285 4.73 4.49 8.13
C ILE A 285 3.54 4.44 7.18
N GLN A 286 2.46 5.13 7.53
CA GLN A 286 1.27 5.22 6.70
C GLN A 286 1.09 6.67 6.23
N GLU A 287 1.09 6.91 4.93
CA GLU A 287 0.83 8.25 4.37
C GLU A 287 -0.59 8.68 4.72
N ILE A 288 -0.75 9.91 5.23
CA ILE A 288 -2.06 10.44 5.61
C ILE A 288 -2.95 10.56 4.37
N GLY A 289 -4.12 9.93 4.39
CA GLY A 289 -5.05 9.84 3.26
C GLY A 289 -4.87 8.59 2.39
N ILE A 290 -3.96 7.68 2.73
CA ILE A 290 -3.76 6.40 2.05
C ILE A 290 -3.84 5.23 3.05
N ASP A 291 -4.77 4.28 2.84
CA ASP A 291 -4.93 3.07 3.67
C ASP A 291 -3.87 2.00 3.36
N LYS A 292 -2.60 2.39 3.31
CA LYS A 292 -1.49 1.47 3.07
C LYS A 292 -0.26 1.95 3.82
N ALA A 293 0.16 1.14 4.79
CA ALA A 293 1.45 1.30 5.43
C ALA A 293 2.58 0.85 4.49
N ASN A 294 3.68 1.58 4.54
CA ASN A 294 4.93 1.33 3.84
C ASN A 294 6.04 1.17 4.87
N ILE A 295 6.87 0.14 4.73
CA ILE A 295 8.04 -0.04 5.58
C ILE A 295 9.25 0.60 4.89
N ILE A 296 9.91 1.52 5.60
CA ILE A 296 11.18 2.14 5.20
C ILE A 296 12.30 1.43 5.95
N TYR A 297 13.23 0.89 5.19
CA TYR A 297 14.35 0.14 5.73
C TYR A 297 15.57 1.04 5.89
N GLN A 298 16.31 0.81 6.97
CA GLN A 298 17.55 1.46 7.32
C GLN A 298 18.68 0.42 7.46
N PRO A 299 19.93 0.79 7.10
CA PRO A 299 21.03 -0.16 7.06
C PRO A 299 21.46 -0.64 8.45
N ASP A 300 21.31 0.21 9.47
CA ASP A 300 21.70 -0.05 10.85
C ASP A 300 20.87 0.82 11.82
N LYS A 301 21.09 0.61 13.13
CA LYS A 301 20.44 1.36 14.19
C LYS A 301 20.76 2.87 14.13
N GLN A 302 22.00 3.27 13.81
CA GLN A 302 22.39 4.68 13.77
C GLN A 302 21.63 5.46 12.68
N ASN A 303 21.42 4.84 11.52
CA ASN A 303 20.64 5.42 10.43
C ASN A 303 19.15 5.43 10.73
N LEU A 304 18.65 4.42 11.46
CA LEU A 304 17.28 4.41 11.99
C LEU A 304 17.06 5.56 12.97
N ASP A 305 17.99 5.77 13.91
CA ASP A 305 17.96 6.88 14.86
C ASP A 305 18.00 8.23 14.14
N ALA A 306 18.93 8.40 13.21
CA ALA A 306 19.05 9.62 12.42
C ALA A 306 17.78 9.88 11.59
N LEU A 307 17.17 8.85 10.99
CA LEU A 307 15.91 8.98 10.25
C LEU A 307 14.80 9.45 11.18
N ILE A 308 14.59 8.78 12.31
CA ILE A 308 13.55 9.12 13.28
C ILE A 308 13.76 10.56 13.77
N GLU A 309 14.98 10.94 14.14
CA GLU A 309 15.28 12.32 14.49
C GLU A 309 14.94 13.31 13.38
N THR A 310 15.24 12.97 12.12
CA THR A 310 14.96 13.86 10.98
C THR A 310 13.46 13.98 10.70
N MET A 311 12.72 12.90 10.86
CA MET A 311 11.28 12.82 10.61
C MET A 311 10.43 13.51 11.68
N PHE A 312 10.96 13.58 12.90
CA PHE A 312 10.33 14.21 14.06
C PHE A 312 11.01 15.51 14.52
N LYS A 313 12.02 16.00 13.78
CA LYS A 313 12.62 17.31 14.04
C LYS A 313 11.55 18.37 13.82
N ASP A 314 11.29 19.15 14.86
CA ASP A 314 10.43 20.33 14.76
C ASP A 314 10.91 21.19 13.58
N SER A 315 9.97 21.61 12.73
CA SER A 315 10.18 22.47 11.57
C SER A 315 10.57 23.91 11.94
N SER A 316 11.23 24.09 13.09
CA SER A 316 11.73 25.33 13.64
C SER A 316 13.26 25.40 13.56
N THR A 317 13.85 25.30 12.36
CA THR A 317 15.11 26.01 12.02
C THR A 317 15.53 25.85 10.55
N SER A 318 15.04 26.79 9.71
CA SER A 318 15.71 27.38 8.52
C SER A 318 16.03 26.47 7.30
N LYS A 319 15.76 26.81 6.03
CA LYS A 319 15.69 28.12 5.35
C LYS A 319 14.66 28.12 4.20
N LYS A 320 13.98 29.28 4.11
CA LYS A 320 13.24 29.87 2.99
C LYS A 320 13.54 29.27 1.60
N LYS A 321 12.53 28.65 0.99
CA LYS A 321 12.05 28.99 -0.35
C LYS A 321 10.52 28.85 -0.38
N GLU A 322 9.91 30.00 -0.68
CA GLU A 322 8.51 30.34 -0.96
C GLU A 322 7.52 29.17 -1.16
N ASN A 323 6.44 29.17 -0.37
CA ASN A 323 5.17 28.55 -0.75
C ASN A 323 4.02 29.43 -0.24
N LYS A 324 3.35 30.13 -1.17
CA LYS A 324 2.21 31.04 -0.97
C LYS A 324 1.07 30.46 -0.12
N GLY A 325 0.91 29.13 -0.04
CA GLY A 325 -0.20 28.51 0.71
C GLY A 325 -0.07 28.50 2.24
N ASN A 326 1.12 28.74 2.81
CA ASN A 326 1.29 28.72 4.28
C ASN A 326 0.90 30.06 4.94
N ASP A 327 0.99 31.17 4.20
CA ASP A 327 0.51 32.48 4.67
C ASP A 327 -1.03 32.51 4.68
N ASP A 328 -1.68 31.96 3.66
CA ASP A 328 -3.15 31.86 3.58
C ASP A 328 -3.74 31.04 4.75
N PHE A 329 -3.08 29.94 5.15
CA PHE A 329 -3.52 29.13 6.28
C PHE A 329 -3.39 29.85 7.62
N LYS A 330 -2.28 30.57 7.83
CA LYS A 330 -2.06 31.36 9.06
C LYS A 330 -3.03 32.52 9.15
N GLN A 331 -3.28 33.20 8.02
CA GLN A 331 -4.23 34.29 7.94
C GLN A 331 -5.65 33.79 8.22
N PHE A 332 -6.09 32.71 7.55
CA PHE A 332 -7.38 32.07 7.80
C PHE A 332 -7.57 31.70 9.27
N ARG A 333 -6.59 31.00 9.87
CA ARG A 333 -6.67 30.58 11.28
C ARG A 333 -6.80 31.78 12.21
N LYS A 334 -6.10 32.87 11.93
CA LYS A 334 -6.18 34.11 12.71
C LYS A 334 -7.59 34.73 12.60
N GLU A 335 -8.12 34.84 11.39
CA GLU A 335 -9.47 35.38 11.13
C GLU A 335 -10.57 34.56 11.81
N VAL A 336 -10.48 33.23 11.78
CA VAL A 336 -11.46 32.36 12.46
C VAL A 336 -11.36 32.51 13.98
N ILE A 337 -10.15 32.55 14.55
CA ILE A 337 -9.97 32.75 16.00
C ILE A 337 -10.54 34.11 16.45
N GLU A 338 -10.35 35.16 15.66
CA GLU A 338 -10.88 36.49 15.99
C GLU A 338 -12.43 36.52 15.93
N ASN A 339 -13.04 35.86 14.95
CA ASN A 339 -14.49 35.90 14.75
C ASN A 339 -15.30 34.89 15.60
N PHE A 340 -14.68 33.75 15.96
CA PHE A 340 -15.34 32.62 16.64
C PHE A 340 -14.79 32.34 18.05
N ARG A 341 -14.02 33.25 18.64
CA ARG A 341 -13.62 33.16 20.05
C ARG A 341 -14.85 32.99 20.94
N GLU A 342 -14.80 32.01 21.84
CA GLU A 342 -15.90 31.65 22.75
C GLU A 342 -17.20 31.18 22.05
N LYS A 343 -17.12 30.79 20.77
CA LYS A 343 -18.24 30.28 19.99
C LYS A 343 -18.01 28.85 19.54
N GLU A 344 -19.11 28.17 19.25
CA GLU A 344 -19.10 26.85 18.61
C GLU A 344 -18.54 26.96 17.19
N LEU A 345 -17.67 26.01 16.85
CA LEU A 345 -16.83 26.04 15.66
C LEU A 345 -17.31 25.06 14.60
N LEU A 346 -17.59 23.80 14.97
CA LEU A 346 -18.20 22.78 14.12
C LEU A 346 -18.61 21.53 14.93
N ASN A 347 -19.43 20.70 14.31
CA ASN A 347 -19.60 19.28 14.65
C ASN A 347 -19.26 18.40 13.42
N ASN A 348 -19.34 17.06 13.55
CA ASN A 348 -18.82 16.13 12.53
C ASN A 348 -17.35 16.40 12.15
N ALA A 349 -16.55 16.83 13.13
CA ALA A 349 -15.14 17.06 12.91
C ALA A 349 -14.40 15.73 12.63
N PRO A 350 -13.42 15.69 11.72
CA PRO A 350 -12.68 14.45 11.46
C PRO A 350 -12.04 13.92 12.74
N ASN A 351 -12.12 12.61 12.95
CA ASN A 351 -11.65 11.91 14.15
C ASN A 351 -12.41 12.22 15.45
N PHE A 352 -13.52 12.95 15.38
CA PHE A 352 -14.46 13.12 16.48
C PHE A 352 -15.78 12.41 16.15
N HIS A 353 -16.50 11.96 17.17
CA HIS A 353 -17.84 11.43 16.98
C HIS A 353 -18.73 12.52 16.37
N GLU A 354 -19.66 12.13 15.48
CA GLU A 354 -20.56 13.05 14.76
C GLU A 354 -21.27 14.03 15.70
N GLU A 355 -21.70 13.54 16.87
CA GLU A 355 -22.34 14.31 17.93
C GLU A 355 -21.44 15.30 18.70
N THR A 356 -20.13 15.26 18.48
CA THR A 356 -19.17 16.11 19.21
C THR A 356 -19.15 17.51 18.63
N ILE A 357 -19.57 18.47 19.45
CA ILE A 357 -19.44 19.89 19.12
C ILE A 357 -18.08 20.39 19.64
N LEU A 358 -17.33 21.02 18.75
CA LEU A 358 -16.07 21.69 19.06
C LEU A 358 -16.30 23.20 19.08
N ALA A 359 -15.70 23.90 20.03
CA ALA A 359 -15.78 25.35 20.18
C ALA A 359 -14.39 25.96 20.37
N LEU A 360 -14.23 27.28 20.22
CA LEU A 360 -13.02 27.99 20.64
C LEU A 360 -13.19 28.55 22.04
N ASN A 361 -12.18 28.42 22.89
CA ASN A 361 -12.15 29.09 24.18
C ASN A 361 -11.64 30.55 24.06
N GLU A 362 -11.60 31.26 25.19
CA GLU A 362 -11.08 32.64 25.31
C GLU A 362 -9.67 32.84 24.72
N ASN A 363 -8.85 31.78 24.71
CA ASN A 363 -7.48 31.78 24.23
C ASN A 363 -7.35 31.33 22.76
N GLY A 364 -8.46 31.08 22.06
CA GLY A 364 -8.47 30.62 20.66
C GLY A 364 -8.04 29.16 20.47
N LEU A 365 -8.12 28.35 21.53
CA LEU A 365 -7.87 26.91 21.49
C LEU A 365 -9.19 26.16 21.31
N ILE A 366 -9.14 25.06 20.55
CA ILE A 366 -10.32 24.23 20.31
C ILE A 366 -10.59 23.37 21.55
N ILE A 367 -11.83 23.39 22.02
CA ILE A 367 -12.32 22.59 23.13
C ILE A 367 -13.46 21.68 22.68
N ASN A 368 -13.57 20.51 23.28
CA ASN A 368 -14.75 19.67 23.17
C ASN A 368 -15.78 20.17 24.17
N THR A 369 -16.97 20.58 23.71
CA THR A 369 -17.99 21.19 24.58
C THR A 369 -18.59 20.20 25.58
N LYS A 370 -18.62 18.90 25.26
CA LYS A 370 -19.20 17.84 26.10
C LYS A 370 -18.39 17.59 27.37
N ASN A 371 -17.06 17.53 27.26
CA ASN A 371 -16.17 17.25 28.39
C ASN A 371 -15.37 18.48 28.86
N LYS A 372 -15.53 19.63 28.20
CA LYS A 372 -14.82 20.90 28.43
C LYS A 372 -13.28 20.78 28.39
N LYS A 373 -12.74 19.72 27.77
CA LYS A 373 -11.29 19.54 27.62
C LYS A 373 -10.81 20.19 26.33
N ILE A 374 -9.63 20.82 26.41
CA ILE A 374 -8.87 21.26 25.24
C ILE A 374 -8.44 20.01 24.49
N ILE A 375 -8.73 19.97 23.19
CA ILE A 375 -8.30 18.86 22.35
C ILE A 375 -6.79 18.91 22.15
N THR A 376 -6.16 17.78 21.92
CA THR A 376 -4.72 17.70 21.75
C THR A 376 -4.24 18.52 20.55
N LYS A 377 -2.94 18.82 20.52
CA LYS A 377 -2.33 19.61 19.42
C LYS A 377 -2.56 18.96 18.05
N ASP A 378 -2.50 17.63 18.00
CA ASP A 378 -2.66 16.84 16.77
C ASP A 378 -4.12 16.83 16.32
N GLU A 379 -5.06 16.64 17.24
CA GLU A 379 -6.50 16.76 16.96
C GLU A 379 -6.87 18.18 16.50
N SER A 380 -6.31 19.21 17.13
CA SER A 380 -6.54 20.60 16.73
C SER A 380 -6.04 20.87 15.31
N LEU A 381 -4.89 20.32 14.92
CA LEU A 381 -4.36 20.48 13.57
C LEU A 381 -5.24 19.83 12.51
N VAL A 382 -5.77 18.63 12.79
CA VAL A 382 -6.73 17.93 11.92
C VAL A 382 -7.99 18.78 11.70
N VAL A 383 -8.53 19.35 12.77
CA VAL A 383 -9.72 20.22 12.70
C VAL A 383 -9.44 21.49 11.91
N TRP A 384 -8.31 22.16 12.15
CA TRP A 384 -7.93 23.37 11.42
C TRP A 384 -7.71 23.12 9.93
N ASN A 385 -7.08 22.00 9.56
CA ASN A 385 -6.89 21.60 8.17
C ASN A 385 -8.22 21.29 7.46
N TYR A 386 -9.17 20.70 8.18
CA TYR A 386 -10.51 20.45 7.67
C TYR A 386 -11.27 21.75 7.42
N LEU A 387 -11.26 22.68 8.37
CA LEU A 387 -11.92 23.99 8.23
C LEU A 387 -11.30 24.84 7.12
N PHE A 388 -9.97 24.79 6.95
CA PHE A 388 -9.30 25.54 5.88
C PHE A 388 -9.73 25.07 4.47
N LYS A 389 -9.96 23.75 4.30
CA LYS A 389 -10.45 23.16 3.05
C LYS A 389 -11.96 23.32 2.85
N ASN A 390 -12.72 23.50 3.95
CA ASN A 390 -14.18 23.59 3.96
C ASN A 390 -14.61 24.83 4.77
N GLN A 391 -14.28 26.02 4.25
CA GLN A 391 -14.46 27.28 5.00
C GLN A 391 -15.94 27.58 5.29
N ASP A 392 -16.85 27.05 4.48
CA ASP A 392 -18.31 27.06 4.65
C ASP A 392 -18.80 26.30 5.89
N ARG A 393 -17.95 25.44 6.46
CA ARG A 393 -18.23 24.69 7.69
C ARG A 393 -17.92 25.48 8.97
N VAL A 394 -17.16 26.57 8.88
CA VAL A 394 -16.77 27.36 10.06
C VAL A 394 -18.02 27.99 10.69
N GLY A 395 -18.33 27.61 11.92
CA GLY A 395 -19.51 28.06 12.65
C GLY A 395 -20.82 27.41 12.22
N ASN A 396 -20.77 26.44 11.31
CA ASN A 396 -21.96 25.75 10.81
C ASN A 396 -22.06 24.35 11.44
N LEU A 397 -22.99 24.20 12.39
CA LEU A 397 -23.32 22.91 12.97
C LEU A 397 -24.28 22.17 12.04
N SER A 398 -23.80 21.10 11.41
CA SER A 398 -24.68 20.18 10.68
C SER A 398 -25.70 19.59 11.65
N GLU A 399 -26.95 19.41 11.24
CA GLU A 399 -27.86 18.59 12.02
C GLU A 399 -27.28 17.17 12.14
N ILE A 400 -26.89 16.77 13.37
CA ILE A 400 -26.47 15.41 13.68
C ILE A 400 -27.72 14.54 13.57
N GLN A 401 -27.83 13.80 12.47
CA GLN A 401 -28.74 12.67 12.44
C GLN A 401 -28.14 11.60 13.36
N ASN A 402 -28.57 11.59 14.62
CA ASN A 402 -28.29 10.51 15.56
C ASN A 402 -28.43 9.18 14.80
N PRO A 403 -27.37 8.34 14.70
CA PRO A 403 -27.37 7.15 13.84
C PRO A 403 -28.42 6.12 14.27
N THR A 404 -29.04 6.30 15.44
CA THR A 404 -30.17 5.52 15.92
C THR A 404 -31.55 6.14 15.66
N LYS A 405 -31.64 7.43 15.24
CA LYS A 405 -32.91 8.06 14.81
C LYS A 405 -33.59 7.26 13.72
N LYS A 406 -32.83 6.65 12.81
CA LYS A 406 -33.36 5.76 11.76
C LYS A 406 -34.13 4.56 12.31
N PHE A 407 -33.89 4.17 13.56
CA PHE A 407 -34.59 3.07 14.23
C PHE A 407 -35.82 3.53 15.02
N ILE A 408 -35.97 4.83 15.30
CA ILE A 408 -37.16 5.37 15.95
C ILE A 408 -38.36 5.18 15.03
N ASN A 409 -39.51 4.81 15.59
CA ASN A 409 -40.72 4.35 14.92
C ASN A 409 -40.62 3.00 14.20
N THR A 410 -39.48 2.30 14.28
CA THR A 410 -39.40 0.92 13.80
C THR A 410 -40.04 0.02 14.83
N VAL A 411 -40.91 -0.90 14.39
CA VAL A 411 -41.46 -1.92 15.29
C VAL A 411 -40.62 -3.19 15.21
N ILE A 412 -40.35 -3.80 16.36
CA ILE A 412 -39.50 -4.98 16.56
C ILE A 412 -40.32 -6.08 17.24
N GLY A 413 -40.04 -7.34 16.91
CA GLY A 413 -40.68 -8.50 17.53
C GLY A 413 -39.81 -9.05 18.66
N ILE A 414 -40.32 -9.06 19.89
CA ILE A 414 -39.62 -9.60 21.06
C ILE A 414 -40.29 -10.89 21.50
N SER A 415 -39.52 -11.99 21.50
CA SER A 415 -40.00 -13.28 21.98
C SER A 415 -39.86 -13.39 23.49
N ILE A 416 -40.98 -13.50 24.20
CA ILE A 416 -41.04 -13.70 25.64
C ILE A 416 -41.53 -15.13 25.91
N LYS A 417 -40.83 -15.85 26.80
CA LYS A 417 -41.26 -17.18 27.24
C LYS A 417 -42.33 -17.01 28.32
N ASN A 418 -43.52 -17.54 28.08
CA ASN A 418 -44.60 -17.55 29.06
C ASN A 418 -44.20 -18.45 30.24
N SER A 419 -44.18 -17.88 31.45
CA SER A 419 -43.71 -18.55 32.67
C SER A 419 -44.61 -19.71 33.11
N MET A 420 -45.86 -19.77 32.64
CA MET A 420 -46.83 -20.83 32.99
C MET A 420 -46.94 -21.94 31.95
N THR A 421 -46.72 -21.63 30.67
CA THR A 421 -46.96 -22.59 29.56
C THR A 421 -45.68 -23.04 28.85
N GLU A 422 -44.54 -22.44 29.19
CA GLU A 422 -43.24 -22.59 28.53
C GLU A 422 -43.20 -22.25 27.03
N LYS A 423 -44.32 -21.83 26.45
CA LYS A 423 -44.41 -21.42 25.06
C LYS A 423 -43.79 -20.04 24.88
N LYS A 424 -43.13 -19.83 23.74
CA LYS A 424 -42.60 -18.54 23.32
C LYS A 424 -43.71 -17.78 22.59
N GLU A 425 -44.13 -16.66 23.16
CA GLU A 425 -45.04 -15.72 22.52
C GLU A 425 -44.20 -14.55 21.98
N ILE A 426 -44.60 -13.98 20.84
CA ILE A 426 -43.92 -12.85 20.21
C ILE A 426 -44.80 -11.63 20.41
N TYR A 427 -44.22 -10.56 20.96
CA TYR A 427 -44.87 -9.28 21.15
C TYR A 427 -44.20 -8.23 20.26
N ASP A 428 -45.02 -7.44 19.57
CA ASP A 428 -44.56 -6.35 18.73
C ASP A 428 -44.45 -5.06 19.54
N TYR A 429 -43.26 -4.45 19.53
CA TYR A 429 -42.98 -3.19 20.20
C TYR A 429 -42.47 -2.15 19.21
N LYS A 430 -42.96 -0.92 19.28
CA LYS A 430 -42.45 0.22 18.55
C LYS A 430 -41.37 0.93 19.36
N ILE A 431 -40.19 1.13 18.76
CA ILE A 431 -39.13 1.94 19.39
C ILE A 431 -39.57 3.41 19.33
N VAL A 432 -39.94 3.98 20.46
CA VAL A 432 -40.38 5.38 20.57
C VAL A 432 -39.22 6.32 20.89
N ASN A 433 -38.21 5.83 21.61
CA ASN A 433 -37.02 6.61 21.94
C ASN A 433 -35.82 5.70 22.21
N ILE A 434 -34.61 6.29 22.18
CA ILE A 434 -33.35 5.60 22.43
C ILE A 434 -32.47 6.48 23.31
N ILE A 435 -32.09 5.97 24.47
CA ILE A 435 -31.29 6.65 25.49
C ILE A 435 -29.86 6.11 25.45
N ASN A 436 -28.88 7.01 25.49
CA ASN A 436 -27.46 6.67 25.49
C ASN A 436 -26.97 6.42 26.93
N GLU A 437 -26.31 5.28 27.16
CA GLU A 437 -25.67 4.91 28.43
C GLU A 437 -24.17 4.65 28.21
N LEU A 438 -23.32 5.04 29.16
CA LEU A 438 -21.87 4.82 29.09
C LEU A 438 -21.49 3.68 30.05
N ASP A 439 -20.84 2.65 29.51
CA ASP A 439 -20.29 1.51 30.25
C ASP A 439 -18.76 1.52 30.19
N GLU A 440 -18.09 1.29 31.32
CA GLU A 440 -16.63 1.44 31.44
C GLU A 440 -15.85 0.38 30.63
N GLU A 441 -16.41 -0.82 30.42
CA GLU A 441 -15.76 -1.90 29.67
C GLU A 441 -16.28 -2.00 28.22
N LYS A 442 -17.56 -1.73 28.00
CA LYS A 442 -18.24 -1.95 26.70
C LYS A 442 -18.47 -0.66 25.89
N GLY A 443 -18.20 0.50 26.46
CA GLY A 443 -18.35 1.79 25.80
C GLY A 443 -19.81 2.28 25.73
N LEU A 444 -20.18 2.93 24.62
CA LEU A 444 -21.51 3.52 24.43
C LEU A 444 -22.57 2.43 24.17
N LEU A 445 -23.59 2.38 25.01
CA LEU A 445 -24.75 1.49 24.94
C LEU A 445 -26.05 2.29 24.72
N TYR A 446 -27.08 1.60 24.24
CA TYR A 446 -28.37 2.17 23.87
C TYR A 446 -29.50 1.42 24.59
N ARG A 447 -30.24 2.13 25.45
CA ARG A 447 -31.47 1.61 26.07
C ARG A 447 -32.68 2.08 25.27
N LEU A 448 -33.61 1.18 24.98
CA LEU A 448 -34.77 1.46 24.15
C LEU A 448 -35.97 1.78 25.02
N GLU A 449 -36.72 2.80 24.64
CA GLU A 449 -38.09 3.01 25.12
C GLU A 449 -39.02 2.37 24.09
N LEU A 450 -39.78 1.37 24.54
CA LEU A 450 -40.56 0.47 23.71
C LEU A 450 -42.04 0.65 24.03
N GLN A 451 -42.85 0.90 23.00
CA GLN A 451 -44.30 0.96 23.12
C GLN A 451 -44.91 -0.32 22.57
N ASP A 452 -45.64 -1.08 23.39
CA ASP A 452 -46.38 -2.25 22.93
C ASP A 452 -47.42 -1.81 21.87
N VAL A 453 -47.44 -2.47 20.72
CA VAL A 453 -48.30 -2.07 19.59
C VAL A 453 -49.78 -2.30 19.88
N HIS A 454 -50.11 -3.26 20.75
CA HIS A 454 -51.48 -3.64 21.07
C HIS A 454 -52.03 -2.89 22.30
N SER A 455 -51.27 -2.82 23.39
CA SER A 455 -51.70 -2.16 24.63
C SER A 455 -51.39 -0.66 24.65
N GLY A 456 -50.40 -0.21 23.87
CA GLY A 456 -49.91 1.17 23.87
C GLY A 456 -49.08 1.52 25.10
N GLU A 457 -48.86 0.58 26.03
CA GLU A 457 -48.01 0.78 27.21
C GLU A 457 -46.55 0.96 26.81
N VAL A 458 -45.85 1.84 27.52
CA VAL A 458 -44.45 2.18 27.25
C VAL A 458 -43.58 1.63 28.37
N GLU A 459 -42.57 0.85 28.00
CA GLU A 459 -41.58 0.30 28.94
C GLU A 459 -40.14 0.49 28.43
N MET A 460 -39.19 0.47 29.36
CA MET A 460 -37.76 0.52 29.04
C MET A 460 -37.21 -0.88 28.83
N SER A 461 -36.34 -1.04 27.83
CA SER A 461 -35.64 -2.31 27.62
C SER A 461 -34.82 -2.68 28.85
N LYS A 462 -34.93 -3.95 29.27
CA LYS A 462 -34.22 -4.48 30.45
C LYS A 462 -32.70 -4.44 30.28
N VAL A 463 -32.22 -4.56 29.05
CA VAL A 463 -30.80 -4.58 28.70
C VAL A 463 -30.49 -3.41 27.76
N ALA A 464 -29.35 -2.75 28.01
CA ALA A 464 -28.78 -1.77 27.09
C ALA A 464 -27.94 -2.48 26.02
N LEU A 465 -28.07 -2.05 24.77
CA LEU A 465 -27.53 -2.73 23.60
C LEU A 465 -26.36 -1.93 23.00
N THR A 466 -25.34 -2.61 22.50
CA THR A 466 -24.36 -2.00 21.60
C THR A 466 -25.02 -1.65 20.26
N TYR A 467 -24.41 -0.75 19.46
CA TYR A 467 -24.95 -0.39 18.14
C TYR A 467 -25.21 -1.61 17.24
N ASN A 468 -24.26 -2.55 17.19
CA ASN A 468 -24.38 -3.77 16.40
C ASN A 468 -25.51 -4.69 16.89
N GLN A 469 -25.79 -4.72 18.19
CA GLN A 469 -26.90 -5.49 18.76
C GLN A 469 -28.25 -4.86 18.43
N LEU A 470 -28.33 -3.52 18.46
CA LEU A 470 -29.53 -2.78 18.05
C LEU A 470 -29.83 -2.97 16.56
N GLU A 471 -28.82 -2.81 15.69
CA GLU A 471 -28.97 -3.00 14.25
C GLU A 471 -29.42 -4.44 13.92
N ARG A 472 -28.84 -5.42 14.62
CA ARG A 472 -29.25 -6.82 14.48
C ARG A 472 -30.69 -7.06 14.95
N LEU A 473 -31.11 -6.49 16.09
CA LEU A 473 -32.47 -6.63 16.62
C LEU A 473 -33.52 -6.12 15.64
N VAL A 474 -33.25 -4.97 15.01
CA VAL A 474 -34.12 -4.39 14.00
C VAL A 474 -34.16 -5.23 12.73
N ARG A 475 -32.99 -5.61 12.19
CA ARG A 475 -32.90 -6.43 10.98
C ARG A 475 -33.57 -7.79 11.13
N ASP A 476 -33.31 -8.47 12.24
CA ASP A 476 -33.88 -9.80 12.49
C ASP A 476 -35.42 -9.70 12.63
N SER A 477 -35.96 -8.57 13.13
CA SER A 477 -37.40 -8.29 13.17
C SER A 477 -38.01 -7.98 11.78
N GLU A 478 -37.30 -7.25 10.92
CA GLU A 478 -37.72 -7.03 9.52
C GLU A 478 -37.80 -8.36 8.76
N THR A 479 -36.84 -9.25 8.99
CA THR A 479 -36.80 -10.57 8.36
C THR A 479 -38.01 -11.42 8.74
N VAL A 480 -38.45 -11.36 10.00
CA VAL A 480 -39.67 -12.07 10.47
C VAL A 480 -40.93 -11.52 9.79
N ARG A 481 -41.03 -10.20 9.59
CA ARG A 481 -42.19 -9.59 8.90
C ARG A 481 -42.29 -9.90 7.41
N ASP A 482 -41.15 -10.10 6.74
CA ASP A 482 -41.15 -10.49 5.33
C ASP A 482 -41.63 -11.94 5.11
N PHE A 483 -41.55 -12.81 6.12
CA PHE A 483 -42.12 -14.16 6.05
C PHE A 483 -43.65 -14.18 6.18
N ASP A 484 -44.27 -13.19 6.83
CA ASP A 484 -45.72 -13.09 7.00
C ASP A 484 -46.45 -12.40 5.83
N LYS A 485 -45.71 -11.85 4.83
CA LYS A 485 -46.30 -11.36 3.58
C LYS A 485 -46.34 -12.44 2.51
N LYS A 486 -47.11 -13.49 2.78
CA LYS A 486 -47.78 -14.32 1.78
C LYS A 486 -49.12 -14.78 2.35
N TYR A 487 -50.17 -14.04 2.08
CA TYR A 487 -51.38 -14.48 1.36
C TYR A 487 -52.12 -13.26 0.83
#